data_AF-A0AAW0B5Q0-F1
#
_entry.id   AF-A0AAW0B5Q0-F1
#
_cell.length_a   1.000
_cell.length_b   1.000
_cell.length_c   1.000
_cell.angle_alpha   90.00
_cell.angle_beta   90.00
_cell.angle_gamma   90.00
#
_symmetry.space_group_name_H-M   'P 1'
#
loop_
_entity.id
_entity.type
_entity.pdbx_description
1 polymer ?
#
loop_
_entity_poly.entity_id
_entity_poly.type
_entity_poly.pdbx_seq_one_letter_code
_entity_poly.pdbx_strand_id
1 'polypeptide(L)'
;MQNTHQLFDLAASTVVNLGNAPNVVLPSYELKLALIKVEDVATADAVLLDIRSGDVIGFDTEYRHFKGPHGLTLCVVQIATERNVFVLDMTQIQRKFAFIYTRSTILTPTAECPAQLHRILVDPTIAKCGVGVEADAKVIWTDFGIEMLKMVDLGWMSRCAFPINYRVKAGPVSLQQCVADMLHHDMSKDDRRTKWELGLKGTSEATQRLVHYAALDAQAGREIYFILAEAIQVTGVQRQTVIPDDWYSYNYSAGMTTRLERNLDGMHEKWSFTVCRWYKGNIITNFWP
;
A
#
# COMPACT_ATOMS: atom_id res chain seq x y z
N MET A 1 -19.88 -21.55 21.65
CA MET A 1 -18.45 -21.67 21.30
C MET A 1 -18.24 -22.85 20.35
N GLN A 2 -18.80 -22.79 19.15
CA GLN A 2 -18.58 -23.76 18.07
C GLN A 2 -18.70 -22.97 16.77
N ASN A 3 -17.58 -22.73 16.07
CA ASN A 3 -17.51 -22.41 14.62
C ASN A 3 -16.11 -22.04 14.11
N THR A 4 -15.01 -22.36 14.80
CA THR A 4 -13.65 -22.15 14.28
C THR A 4 -13.08 -23.35 13.51
N HIS A 5 -13.68 -24.55 13.61
CA HIS A 5 -13.14 -25.75 12.97
C HIS A 5 -13.60 -26.00 11.52
N GLN A 6 -14.65 -25.33 11.02
CA GLN A 6 -15.12 -25.55 9.65
C GLN A 6 -14.33 -24.80 8.56
N LEU A 7 -13.49 -23.83 8.92
CA LEU A 7 -12.62 -23.13 7.96
C LEU A 7 -11.39 -23.95 7.55
N PHE A 8 -11.00 -24.97 8.35
CA PHE A 8 -9.69 -25.61 8.23
C PHE A 8 -9.65 -26.87 7.35
N ASP A 9 -10.79 -27.52 7.06
CA ASP A 9 -10.81 -28.66 6.13
C ASP A 9 -10.69 -28.24 4.65
N LEU A 10 -10.83 -26.95 4.33
CA LEU A 10 -10.61 -26.42 2.97
C LEU A 10 -9.14 -26.11 2.65
N ALA A 11 -8.26 -25.99 3.65
CA ALA A 11 -6.87 -25.57 3.44
C ALA A 11 -5.94 -26.71 3.00
N ALA A 12 -6.30 -27.98 3.23
CA ALA A 12 -5.45 -29.12 2.91
C ALA A 12 -5.87 -29.92 1.66
N SER A 13 -7.06 -29.69 1.12
CA SER A 13 -7.53 -30.43 -0.06
C SER A 13 -8.62 -29.71 -0.84
N THR A 14 -8.35 -28.55 -1.44
CA THR A 14 -8.95 -28.24 -2.75
C THR A 14 -8.02 -27.32 -3.55
N VAL A 15 -7.23 -27.96 -4.40
CA VAL A 15 -6.73 -27.36 -5.62
C VAL A 15 -7.95 -26.93 -6.44
N VAL A 16 -8.30 -25.65 -6.43
CA VAL A 16 -9.03 -25.08 -7.57
C VAL A 16 -7.98 -24.46 -8.47
N ASN A 17 -7.43 -25.31 -9.32
CA ASN A 17 -6.83 -24.86 -10.56
C ASN A 17 -7.97 -24.22 -11.37
N LEU A 18 -8.20 -22.92 -11.21
CA LEU A 18 -9.19 -22.16 -12.01
C LEU A 18 -8.81 -22.07 -13.50
N GLY A 19 -7.79 -22.81 -13.93
CA GLY A 19 -7.39 -22.91 -15.32
C GLY A 19 -8.42 -23.53 -16.26
N ASN A 20 -9.57 -24.06 -15.80
CA ASN A 20 -10.69 -24.54 -16.63
C ASN A 20 -12.01 -24.79 -15.85
N ALA A 21 -12.23 -24.15 -14.70
CA ALA A 21 -13.52 -24.26 -13.98
C ALA A 21 -14.60 -23.43 -14.71
N PRO A 22 -15.90 -23.82 -14.67
CA PRO A 22 -16.98 -23.00 -15.22
C PRO A 22 -16.86 -21.56 -14.70
N ASN A 23 -17.19 -20.55 -15.52
CA ASN A 23 -17.14 -19.13 -15.16
C ASN A 23 -17.85 -18.88 -13.82
N VAL A 24 -17.12 -18.98 -12.71
CA VAL A 24 -17.61 -18.61 -11.39
C VAL A 24 -17.61 -17.11 -11.36
N VAL A 25 -18.79 -16.51 -11.48
CA VAL A 25 -18.98 -15.09 -11.25
C VAL A 25 -18.83 -14.86 -9.75
N LEU A 26 -17.72 -14.24 -9.35
CA LEU A 26 -17.51 -13.85 -7.96
C LEU A 26 -18.40 -12.64 -7.63
N PRO A 27 -18.92 -12.53 -6.40
CA PRO A 27 -19.63 -11.34 -5.96
C PRO A 27 -18.71 -10.11 -5.98
N SER A 28 -19.27 -8.93 -6.23
CA SER A 28 -18.53 -7.67 -6.20
C SER A 28 -18.02 -7.36 -4.80
N TYR A 29 -16.77 -6.89 -4.69
CA TYR A 29 -16.20 -6.42 -3.42
C TYR A 29 -16.84 -5.09 -3.01
N GLU A 30 -17.32 -5.02 -1.77
CA GLU A 30 -18.07 -3.86 -1.25
C GLU A 30 -17.34 -3.18 -0.09
N LEU A 31 -17.63 -1.89 0.07
CA LEU A 31 -17.09 -1.09 1.17
C LEU A 31 -17.84 -1.45 2.46
N LYS A 32 -17.08 -1.79 3.50
CA LYS A 32 -17.61 -2.18 4.81
C LYS A 32 -17.41 -1.10 5.86
N LEU A 33 -16.43 -0.24 5.63
CA LEU A 33 -16.01 0.81 6.55
C LEU A 33 -16.65 2.15 6.20
N ALA A 34 -16.69 3.05 7.19
CA ALA A 34 -17.16 4.41 6.95
C ALA A 34 -16.20 5.16 6.03
N LEU A 35 -16.73 5.73 4.96
CA LEU A 35 -15.98 6.50 3.96
C LEU A 35 -15.90 7.97 4.35
N ILE A 36 -14.69 8.48 4.49
CA ILE A 36 -14.43 9.89 4.81
C ILE A 36 -13.57 10.48 3.69
N LYS A 37 -14.19 11.31 2.86
CA LYS A 37 -13.48 12.11 1.86
C LYS A 37 -12.91 13.37 2.52
N VAL A 38 -11.64 13.68 2.23
CA VAL A 38 -10.90 14.79 2.84
C VAL A 38 -10.38 15.70 1.74
N GLU A 39 -10.68 17.00 1.81
CA GLU A 39 -10.35 17.97 0.75
C GLU A 39 -9.48 19.14 1.24
N ASP A 40 -9.11 19.18 2.52
CA ASP A 40 -8.31 20.24 3.11
C ASP A 40 -7.38 19.71 4.23
N VAL A 41 -6.33 20.50 4.53
CA VAL A 41 -5.27 20.13 5.49
C VAL A 41 -5.82 19.99 6.92
N ALA A 42 -6.71 20.88 7.36
CA ALA A 42 -7.20 20.87 8.74
C ALA A 42 -8.05 19.62 9.01
N THR A 43 -8.93 19.26 8.06
CA THR A 43 -9.67 18.01 8.12
C THR A 43 -8.74 16.82 8.07
N ALA A 44 -7.72 16.81 7.19
CA ALA A 44 -6.74 15.72 7.12
C ALA A 44 -6.03 15.51 8.47
N ASP A 45 -5.53 16.57 9.09
CA ASP A 45 -4.85 16.49 10.38
C ASP A 45 -5.80 16.07 11.51
N ALA A 46 -7.06 16.48 11.48
CA ALA A 46 -8.04 16.07 12.48
C ALA A 46 -8.38 14.57 12.37
N VAL A 47 -8.68 14.08 11.17
CA VAL A 47 -9.18 12.71 10.99
C VAL A 47 -8.08 11.65 11.02
N LEU A 48 -6.85 12.01 10.63
CA LEU A 48 -5.70 11.12 10.67
C LEU A 48 -5.02 11.09 12.04
N LEU A 49 -5.41 11.98 12.96
CA LEU A 49 -4.85 12.02 14.29
C LEU A 49 -4.94 10.65 14.96
N ASP A 50 -6.06 9.93 14.79
CA ASP A 50 -6.36 8.68 15.50
C ASP A 50 -5.54 7.46 15.08
N ILE A 51 -4.74 7.55 14.02
CA ILE A 51 -3.83 6.47 13.62
C ILE A 51 -2.62 6.47 14.57
N ARG A 52 -2.43 5.41 15.33
CA ARG A 52 -1.41 5.30 16.40
C ARG A 52 -0.23 4.45 15.95
N SER A 53 0.89 4.64 16.65
CA SER A 53 2.06 3.76 16.53
C SER A 53 1.65 2.30 16.81
N GLY A 54 2.11 1.37 15.98
CA GLY A 54 1.70 -0.03 16.00
C GLY A 54 0.51 -0.38 15.10
N ASP A 55 -0.17 0.62 14.54
CA ASP A 55 -1.30 0.36 13.64
C ASP A 55 -0.84 -0.27 12.31
N VAL A 56 -1.75 -1.08 11.76
CA VAL A 56 -1.66 -1.57 10.38
C VAL A 56 -2.76 -0.91 9.57
N ILE A 57 -2.35 -0.18 8.54
CA ILE A 57 -3.26 0.52 7.63
C ILE A 57 -3.16 -0.05 6.21
N GLY A 58 -4.30 -0.06 5.52
CA GLY A 58 -4.31 -0.21 4.08
C GLY A 58 -3.91 1.10 3.45
N PHE A 59 -3.03 1.07 2.47
CA PHE A 59 -2.44 2.25 1.86
C PHE A 59 -2.38 2.09 0.35
N ASP A 60 -2.82 3.12 -0.37
CA ASP A 60 -2.72 3.21 -1.82
C ASP A 60 -2.55 4.67 -2.24
N THR A 61 -2.17 4.91 -3.50
CA THR A 61 -2.22 6.24 -4.10
C THR A 61 -2.73 6.25 -5.52
N GLU A 62 -3.33 7.38 -5.92
CA GLU A 62 -3.65 7.65 -7.33
C GLU A 62 -2.92 8.89 -7.82
N TYR A 63 -2.41 8.82 -9.04
CA TYR A 63 -1.52 9.83 -9.59
C TYR A 63 -1.87 10.21 -11.03
N ARG A 64 -1.53 11.45 -11.37
CA ARG A 64 -1.54 11.94 -12.74
C ARG A 64 -0.30 11.46 -13.48
N HIS A 65 -0.50 10.92 -14.68
CA HIS A 65 0.57 10.65 -15.63
C HIS A 65 0.85 11.84 -16.54
N PHE A 66 2.07 12.39 -16.51
CA PHE A 66 2.54 13.29 -17.56
C PHE A 66 3.32 12.53 -18.63
N LYS A 67 3.23 12.98 -19.89
CA LYS A 67 4.19 12.57 -20.93
C LYS A 67 5.45 13.42 -20.79
N GLY A 68 6.63 12.80 -20.73
CA GLY A 68 7.93 13.49 -20.70
C GLY A 68 8.57 13.57 -19.30
N PRO A 69 9.50 14.50 -19.06
CA PRO A 69 10.36 14.52 -17.85
C PRO A 69 9.62 14.93 -16.56
N HIS A 70 8.36 15.34 -16.66
CA HIS A 70 7.57 15.88 -15.55
C HIS A 70 6.95 14.81 -14.61
N GLY A 71 7.29 13.54 -14.79
CA GLY A 71 7.02 12.48 -13.80
C GLY A 71 5.54 12.17 -13.54
N LEU A 72 5.29 11.52 -12.40
CA LEU A 72 3.96 11.28 -11.82
C LEU A 72 3.69 12.38 -10.79
N THR A 73 2.44 12.79 -10.61
CA THR A 73 2.03 13.70 -9.53
C THR A 73 0.90 13.09 -8.73
N LEU A 74 1.05 13.06 -7.42
CA LEU A 74 0.07 12.54 -6.47
C LEU A 74 -1.22 13.35 -6.55
N CYS A 75 -2.34 12.65 -6.68
CA CYS A 75 -3.67 13.25 -6.72
C CYS A 75 -4.54 12.77 -5.57
N VAL A 76 -4.41 11.51 -5.16
CA VAL A 76 -5.18 10.94 -4.06
C VAL A 76 -4.27 10.09 -3.19
N VAL A 77 -4.47 10.16 -1.88
CA VAL A 77 -3.95 9.20 -0.91
C VAL A 77 -5.11 8.50 -0.26
N GLN A 78 -5.05 7.16 -0.19
CA GLN A 78 -6.08 6.36 0.46
C GLN A 78 -5.51 5.66 1.69
N ILE A 79 -6.22 5.76 2.81
CA ILE A 79 -5.84 5.13 4.07
C ILE A 79 -7.03 4.39 4.66
N ALA A 80 -6.94 3.07 4.78
CA ALA A 80 -7.91 2.25 5.48
C ALA A 80 -7.40 1.89 6.88
N THR A 81 -8.24 2.10 7.88
CA THR A 81 -8.00 1.71 9.27
C THR A 81 -8.91 0.55 9.66
N GLU A 82 -9.03 0.26 10.95
CA GLU A 82 -10.04 -0.69 11.43
C GLU A 82 -11.48 -0.20 11.25
N ARG A 83 -11.70 1.13 11.24
CA ARG A 83 -13.05 1.73 11.34
C ARG A 83 -13.44 2.54 10.13
N ASN A 84 -12.48 3.25 9.56
CA ASN A 84 -12.71 4.24 8.52
C ASN A 84 -11.77 4.03 7.34
N VAL A 85 -12.23 4.43 6.16
CA VAL A 85 -11.38 4.67 4.99
C VAL A 85 -11.37 6.16 4.69
N PHE A 86 -10.17 6.72 4.67
CA PHE A 86 -9.92 8.11 4.33
C PHE A 86 -9.46 8.21 2.88
N VAL A 87 -10.12 9.05 2.09
CA VAL A 87 -9.72 9.37 0.71
C VAL A 87 -9.35 10.85 0.67
N LEU A 88 -8.07 11.12 0.67
CA LEU A 88 -7.50 12.46 0.69
C LEU A 88 -7.33 12.97 -0.74
N ASP A 89 -8.08 14.00 -1.13
CA ASP A 89 -7.90 14.70 -2.40
C ASP A 89 -6.69 15.64 -2.31
N MET A 90 -5.52 15.11 -2.67
CA MET A 90 -4.27 15.84 -2.63
C MET A 90 -4.23 16.99 -3.62
N THR A 91 -5.06 16.98 -4.67
CA THR A 91 -5.15 18.13 -5.61
C THR A 91 -5.73 19.38 -4.96
N GLN A 92 -6.55 19.19 -3.91
CA GLN A 92 -7.20 20.25 -3.14
C GLN A 92 -6.39 20.62 -1.89
N ILE A 93 -5.83 19.60 -1.22
CA ILE A 93 -4.98 19.75 -0.03
C ILE A 93 -3.65 20.42 -0.39
N GLN A 94 -2.98 19.95 -1.45
CA GLN A 94 -1.76 20.56 -1.96
C GLN A 94 -2.11 21.83 -2.73
N ARG A 95 -2.39 22.94 -2.04
CA ARG A 95 -2.40 24.25 -2.70
C ARG A 95 -0.98 24.53 -3.20
N LYS A 96 -0.75 24.22 -4.49
CA LYS A 96 0.49 24.43 -5.23
C LYS A 96 0.90 25.91 -5.12
N PHE A 97 1.87 26.23 -4.27
CA PHE A 97 2.75 27.34 -4.59
C PHE A 97 3.46 26.97 -5.89
N ALA A 98 3.28 27.81 -6.91
CA ALA A 98 3.86 27.62 -8.22
C ALA A 98 5.34 27.23 -8.12
N PHE A 99 5.77 26.26 -8.93
CA PHE A 99 7.18 25.95 -9.15
C PHE A 99 7.96 27.25 -9.43
N ILE A 100 8.66 27.79 -8.43
CA ILE A 100 9.67 28.83 -8.67
C ILE A 100 10.94 28.08 -9.08
N TYR A 101 11.10 27.81 -10.37
CA TYR A 101 12.41 27.44 -10.90
C TYR A 101 13.34 28.67 -10.82
N THR A 102 14.17 28.75 -9.77
CA THR A 102 15.32 29.66 -9.77
C THR A 102 16.59 28.85 -10.05
N ARG A 103 17.36 29.30 -11.04
CA ARG A 103 18.49 28.59 -11.68
C ARG A 103 19.69 28.22 -10.77
N SER A 104 19.60 28.30 -9.44
CA SER A 104 20.80 28.22 -8.60
C SER A 104 20.63 27.62 -7.19
N THR A 105 19.50 27.02 -6.83
CA THR A 105 19.33 26.43 -5.49
C THR A 105 18.37 25.25 -5.55
N ILE A 106 18.76 24.13 -4.95
CA ILE A 106 17.91 22.95 -4.76
C ILE A 106 16.62 23.41 -4.08
N LEU A 107 15.49 23.25 -4.77
CA LEU A 107 14.18 23.65 -4.26
C LEU A 107 13.75 22.68 -3.15
N THR A 108 13.57 23.19 -1.94
CA THR A 108 12.72 22.57 -0.92
C THR A 108 11.30 22.45 -1.49
N PRO A 109 10.66 21.27 -1.46
CA PRO A 109 9.26 21.13 -1.88
C PRO A 109 8.36 22.07 -1.06
N THR A 110 7.58 22.91 -1.73
CA THR A 110 6.67 23.91 -1.11
C THR A 110 5.20 23.42 -1.09
N ALA A 111 4.94 22.14 -1.31
CA ALA A 111 3.63 21.55 -1.10
C ALA A 111 3.52 21.11 0.36
N GLU A 112 2.60 21.71 1.12
CA GLU A 112 2.36 21.29 2.50
C GLU A 112 1.70 19.90 2.50
N CYS A 113 2.47 18.89 2.91
CA CYS A 113 1.92 17.61 3.32
C CYS A 113 1.22 17.79 4.68
N PRO A 114 -0.03 17.34 4.88
CA PRO A 114 -0.65 17.36 6.20
C PRO A 114 0.26 16.75 7.26
N ALA A 115 0.40 17.41 8.41
CA ALA A 115 1.36 17.02 9.44
C ALA A 115 1.14 15.58 9.93
N GLN A 116 -0.13 15.16 10.06
CA GLN A 116 -0.46 13.79 10.43
C GLN A 116 -0.16 12.79 9.33
N LEU A 117 -0.38 13.15 8.05
CA LEU A 117 -0.01 12.29 6.94
C LEU A 117 1.51 12.09 6.91
N HIS A 118 2.29 13.17 7.03
CA HIS A 118 3.75 13.08 7.12
C HIS A 118 4.18 12.17 8.28
N ARG A 119 3.64 12.38 9.48
CA ARG A 119 3.91 11.54 10.66
C ARG A 119 3.66 10.06 10.35
N ILE A 120 2.51 9.72 9.77
CA ILE A 120 2.16 8.33 9.43
C ILE A 120 3.14 7.73 8.43
N LEU A 121 3.52 8.48 7.39
CA LEU A 121 4.41 8.01 6.34
C LEU A 121 5.82 7.69 6.87
N VAL A 122 6.34 8.52 7.79
CA VAL A 122 7.70 8.36 8.36
C VAL A 122 7.76 7.54 9.64
N ASP A 123 6.63 7.13 10.22
CA ASP A 123 6.63 6.31 11.45
C ASP A 123 6.93 4.84 11.11
N PRO A 124 8.05 4.25 11.61
CA PRO A 124 8.41 2.86 11.33
C PRO A 124 7.55 1.85 12.11
N THR A 125 6.72 2.30 13.04
CA THR A 125 5.82 1.47 13.83
C THR A 125 4.44 1.33 13.20
N ILE A 126 4.12 2.14 12.18
CA ILE A 126 2.85 2.07 11.44
C ILE A 126 3.10 1.34 10.13
N ALA A 127 2.45 0.19 9.92
CA ALA A 127 2.58 -0.60 8.70
C ALA A 127 1.65 -0.07 7.59
N LYS A 128 2.21 0.17 6.40
CA LYS A 128 1.50 0.67 5.22
C LYS A 128 1.37 -0.45 4.20
N CYS A 129 0.18 -1.07 4.13
CA CYS A 129 -0.07 -2.29 3.38
C CYS A 129 -0.79 -2.02 2.06
N GLY A 130 -0.19 -2.41 0.94
CA GLY A 130 -0.74 -2.20 -0.41
C GLY A 130 -0.13 -3.14 -1.44
N VAL A 131 -0.52 -3.03 -2.70
CA VAL A 131 0.10 -3.79 -3.81
C VAL A 131 0.87 -2.83 -4.69
N GLY A 132 2.18 -3.08 -4.89
CA GLY A 132 3.00 -2.16 -5.66
C GLY A 132 3.39 -0.90 -4.90
N VAL A 133 3.40 -0.95 -3.56
CA VAL A 133 3.60 0.20 -2.65
C VAL A 133 4.92 0.97 -2.88
N GLU A 134 5.90 0.34 -3.53
CA GLU A 134 7.13 1.01 -3.96
C GLU A 134 6.86 2.13 -4.99
N ALA A 135 5.87 1.94 -5.87
CA ALA A 135 5.47 2.97 -6.83
C ALA A 135 4.88 4.18 -6.11
N ASP A 136 4.04 3.96 -5.11
CA ASP A 136 3.45 5.02 -4.28
C ASP A 136 4.53 5.82 -3.55
N ALA A 137 5.50 5.12 -2.95
CA ALA A 137 6.62 5.75 -2.26
C ALA A 137 7.49 6.63 -3.18
N LYS A 138 7.68 6.22 -4.44
CA LYS A 138 8.39 7.04 -5.44
C LYS A 138 7.65 8.33 -5.75
N VAL A 139 6.32 8.27 -5.87
CA VAL A 139 5.50 9.47 -6.11
C VAL A 139 5.55 10.39 -4.90
N ILE A 140 5.39 9.86 -3.69
CA ILE A 140 5.44 10.63 -2.44
C ILE A 140 6.80 11.30 -2.24
N TRP A 141 7.90 10.60 -2.52
CA TRP A 141 9.22 11.22 -2.49
C TRP A 141 9.34 12.33 -3.54
N THR A 142 8.89 12.09 -4.77
CA THR A 142 9.00 13.06 -5.86
C THR A 142 8.24 14.36 -5.55
N ASP A 143 7.06 14.24 -4.96
CA ASP A 143 6.20 15.39 -4.66
C ASP A 143 6.55 16.09 -3.34
N PHE A 144 7.05 15.36 -2.33
CA PHE A 144 7.22 15.90 -0.97
C PHE A 144 8.61 15.71 -0.35
N GLY A 145 9.50 14.91 -0.95
CA GLY A 145 10.79 14.55 -0.36
C GLY A 145 10.65 13.68 0.90
N ILE A 146 9.56 12.91 1.01
CA ILE A 146 9.29 12.05 2.17
C ILE A 146 9.73 10.61 1.88
N GLU A 147 10.59 10.06 2.74
CA GLU A 147 10.93 8.64 2.73
C GLU A 147 9.87 7.85 3.52
N MET A 148 9.13 6.99 2.84
CA MET A 148 8.14 6.14 3.48
C MET A 148 8.81 4.97 4.20
N LEU A 149 8.49 4.80 5.49
CA LEU A 149 8.98 3.69 6.30
C LEU A 149 7.92 2.58 6.44
N LYS A 150 8.34 1.36 6.81
CA LYS A 150 7.46 0.24 7.18
C LYS A 150 6.32 -0.05 6.17
N MET A 151 6.71 -0.22 4.92
CA MET A 151 5.81 -0.58 3.84
C MET A 151 5.70 -2.09 3.70
N VAL A 152 4.50 -2.56 3.40
CA VAL A 152 4.16 -3.96 3.25
C VAL A 152 3.52 -4.15 1.88
N ASP A 153 4.23 -4.82 0.98
CA ASP A 153 3.65 -5.20 -0.30
C ASP A 153 3.01 -6.57 -0.25
N LEU A 154 1.73 -6.57 -0.55
CA LEU A 154 0.88 -7.74 -0.44
C LEU A 154 1.11 -8.74 -1.57
N GLY A 155 1.70 -8.32 -2.69
CA GLY A 155 2.13 -9.23 -3.75
C GLY A 155 3.30 -10.09 -3.29
N TRP A 156 4.26 -9.49 -2.59
CA TRP A 156 5.36 -10.20 -1.94
C TRP A 156 4.86 -11.10 -0.81
N MET A 157 4.01 -10.56 0.07
CA MET A 157 3.38 -11.30 1.15
C MET A 157 2.63 -12.55 0.67
N SER A 158 1.83 -12.40 -0.38
CA SER A 158 1.06 -13.48 -1.00
C SER A 158 1.95 -14.63 -1.47
N ARG A 159 3.12 -14.31 -2.04
CA ARG A 159 4.12 -15.30 -2.48
C ARG A 159 4.74 -16.06 -1.31
N CYS A 160 4.87 -15.41 -0.15
CA CYS A 160 5.41 -16.03 1.06
C CYS A 160 4.37 -16.93 1.74
N ALA A 161 3.13 -16.45 1.86
CA ALA A 161 2.03 -17.19 2.47
C ALA A 161 1.60 -18.40 1.63
N PHE A 162 1.51 -18.23 0.30
CA PHE A 162 0.98 -19.23 -0.62
C PHE A 162 1.93 -19.48 -1.81
N PRO A 163 3.16 -19.97 -1.57
CA PRO A 163 4.19 -20.06 -2.61
C PRO A 163 3.79 -20.95 -3.79
N ILE A 164 2.99 -22.00 -3.55
CA ILE A 164 2.51 -22.90 -4.62
C ILE A 164 1.57 -22.16 -5.58
N ASN A 165 0.65 -21.35 -5.05
CA ASN A 165 -0.36 -20.64 -5.83
C ASN A 165 0.26 -19.54 -6.70
N TYR A 166 1.39 -18.98 -6.26
CA TYR A 166 2.09 -17.90 -6.97
C TYR A 166 3.40 -18.36 -7.67
N ARG A 167 3.73 -19.66 -7.62
CA ARG A 167 4.99 -20.22 -8.16
C ARG A 167 5.13 -20.07 -9.67
N VAL A 168 4.03 -20.22 -10.39
CA VAL A 168 4.00 -20.29 -11.87
C VAL A 168 3.64 -18.94 -12.50
N LYS A 169 3.11 -17.99 -11.72
CA LYS A 169 2.75 -16.65 -12.21
C LYS A 169 3.99 -15.77 -12.27
N ALA A 170 4.65 -15.76 -13.43
CA ALA A 170 5.70 -14.82 -13.77
C ALA A 170 5.07 -13.43 -14.00
N GLY A 171 5.10 -12.57 -12.99
CA GLY A 171 4.55 -11.21 -13.07
C GLY A 171 4.19 -10.61 -11.72
N PRO A 172 3.93 -9.28 -11.66
CA PRO A 172 3.41 -8.65 -10.45
C PRO A 172 2.06 -9.25 -10.08
N VAL A 173 1.83 -9.46 -8.78
CA VAL A 173 0.52 -9.85 -8.26
C VAL A 173 -0.30 -8.56 -8.14
N SER A 174 -1.49 -8.51 -8.73
CA SER A 174 -2.37 -7.33 -8.65
C SER A 174 -3.29 -7.41 -7.43
N LEU A 175 -3.78 -6.25 -6.97
CA LEU A 175 -4.76 -6.20 -5.89
C LEU A 175 -6.03 -7.01 -6.21
N GLN A 176 -6.54 -6.90 -7.43
CA GLN A 176 -7.67 -7.71 -7.91
C GLN A 176 -7.42 -9.21 -7.80
N GLN A 177 -6.21 -9.66 -8.15
CA GLN A 177 -5.85 -11.07 -7.99
C GLN A 177 -5.87 -11.46 -6.51
N CYS A 178 -5.32 -10.64 -5.62
CA CYS A 178 -5.39 -10.90 -4.18
C CYS A 178 -6.83 -10.90 -3.65
N VAL A 179 -7.69 -9.98 -4.11
CA VAL A 179 -9.11 -9.92 -3.71
C VAL A 179 -9.84 -11.19 -4.16
N ALA A 180 -9.64 -11.64 -5.40
CA ALA A 180 -10.23 -12.88 -5.88
C ALA A 180 -9.71 -14.11 -5.13
N ASP A 181 -8.41 -14.19 -4.90
CA ASP A 181 -7.77 -15.34 -4.28
C ASP A 181 -8.09 -15.44 -2.78
N MET A 182 -8.13 -14.31 -2.05
CA MET A 182 -8.19 -14.29 -0.59
C MET A 182 -9.53 -13.85 -0.02
N LEU A 183 -10.25 -12.98 -0.73
CA LEU A 183 -11.56 -12.49 -0.30
C LEU A 183 -12.70 -13.16 -1.06
N HIS A 184 -12.41 -13.89 -2.16
CA HIS A 184 -13.41 -14.53 -3.02
C HIS A 184 -14.43 -13.55 -3.60
N HIS A 185 -13.99 -12.33 -3.90
CA HIS A 185 -14.78 -11.29 -4.55
C HIS A 185 -14.11 -10.87 -5.88
N ASP A 186 -14.89 -10.29 -6.78
CA ASP A 186 -14.37 -9.55 -7.92
C ASP A 186 -14.24 -8.06 -7.58
N MET A 187 -13.28 -7.39 -8.19
CA MET A 187 -13.06 -5.97 -8.03
C MET A 187 -12.95 -5.35 -9.42
N SER A 188 -13.84 -4.40 -9.72
CA SER A 188 -13.94 -3.80 -11.05
C SER A 188 -12.62 -3.15 -11.50
N LYS A 189 -12.34 -3.20 -12.82
CA LYS A 189 -11.19 -2.55 -13.46
C LYS A 189 -11.51 -1.15 -14.01
N ASP A 190 -12.78 -0.77 -14.04
CA ASP A 190 -13.25 0.24 -14.98
C ASP A 190 -12.78 1.67 -14.65
N ASP A 191 -12.46 1.95 -13.39
CA ASP A 191 -12.14 3.32 -12.94
C ASP A 191 -10.64 3.65 -12.88
N ARG A 192 -9.75 2.68 -13.14
CA ARG A 192 -8.27 2.79 -13.04
C ARG A 192 -7.59 3.78 -13.98
N ARG A 193 -8.30 4.30 -14.98
CA ARG A 193 -7.74 5.19 -16.02
C ARG A 193 -8.45 6.55 -16.06
N THR A 194 -8.87 7.03 -14.90
CA THR A 194 -9.57 8.29 -14.79
C THR A 194 -8.59 9.46 -14.65
N LYS A 195 -9.04 10.67 -15.00
CA LYS A 195 -8.26 11.91 -14.86
C LYS A 195 -8.26 12.39 -13.41
N TRP A 196 -7.48 11.73 -12.56
CA TRP A 196 -7.36 12.05 -11.13
C TRP A 196 -6.91 13.50 -10.86
N GLU A 197 -6.25 14.14 -11.83
CA GLU A 197 -5.80 15.54 -11.72
C GLU A 197 -6.93 16.57 -11.70
N LEU A 198 -8.15 16.18 -12.07
CA LEU A 198 -9.33 17.04 -11.99
C LEU A 198 -9.82 17.17 -10.54
N GLY A 199 -9.23 16.41 -9.62
CA GLY A 199 -9.63 16.32 -8.23
C GLY A 199 -10.92 15.54 -8.06
N LEU A 200 -11.28 15.34 -6.81
CA LEU A 200 -12.49 14.67 -6.38
C LEU A 200 -13.59 15.68 -6.03
N LYS A 201 -13.50 16.93 -6.51
CA LYS A 201 -14.42 18.00 -6.12
C LYS A 201 -15.88 17.71 -6.47
N GLY A 202 -16.77 18.07 -5.55
CA GLY A 202 -18.23 17.98 -5.72
C GLY A 202 -18.80 16.62 -5.35
N THR A 203 -20.08 16.43 -5.68
CA THR A 203 -20.89 15.26 -5.28
C THR A 203 -21.49 14.54 -6.48
N SER A 204 -20.91 14.70 -7.67
CA SER A 204 -21.39 14.01 -8.87
C SER A 204 -21.29 12.50 -8.71
N GLU A 205 -22.14 11.75 -9.41
CA GLU A 205 -22.08 10.28 -9.39
C GLU A 205 -20.71 9.74 -9.83
N ALA A 206 -20.10 10.38 -10.83
CA ALA A 206 -18.74 10.03 -11.28
C ALA A 206 -17.70 10.25 -10.18
N THR A 207 -17.79 11.37 -9.46
CA THR A 207 -16.93 11.65 -8.31
C THR A 207 -17.12 10.61 -7.21
N GLN A 208 -18.36 10.26 -6.89
CA GLN A 208 -18.66 9.26 -5.86
C GLN A 208 -18.10 7.89 -6.22
N ARG A 209 -18.20 7.47 -7.50
CA ARG A 209 -17.59 6.23 -7.99
C ARG A 209 -16.08 6.21 -7.81
N LEU A 210 -15.38 7.30 -8.13
CA LEU A 210 -13.92 7.39 -7.94
C LEU A 210 -13.51 7.35 -6.47
N VAL A 211 -14.21 8.08 -5.60
CA VAL A 211 -13.96 8.06 -4.16
C VAL A 211 -14.21 6.66 -3.61
N HIS A 212 -15.27 5.98 -4.08
CA HIS A 212 -15.59 4.61 -3.68
C HIS A 212 -14.55 3.60 -4.17
N TYR A 213 -14.14 3.69 -5.43
CA TYR A 213 -13.06 2.88 -6.02
C TYR A 213 -11.78 2.99 -5.17
N ALA A 214 -11.33 4.24 -4.94
CA ALA A 214 -10.15 4.54 -4.14
C ALA A 214 -10.27 3.95 -2.72
N ALA A 215 -11.44 4.04 -2.11
CA ALA A 215 -11.67 3.49 -0.79
C ALA A 215 -11.58 1.96 -0.74
N LEU A 216 -12.11 1.28 -1.77
CA LEU A 216 -12.05 -0.18 -1.86
C LEU A 216 -10.60 -0.68 -1.96
N ASP A 217 -9.74 0.02 -2.71
CA ASP A 217 -8.35 -0.41 -2.89
C ASP A 217 -7.58 -0.41 -1.56
N ALA A 218 -7.71 0.65 -0.76
CA ALA A 218 -7.11 0.70 0.57
C ALA A 218 -7.75 -0.32 1.55
N GLN A 219 -9.08 -0.46 1.56
CA GLN A 219 -9.77 -1.41 2.45
C GLN A 219 -9.31 -2.84 2.16
N ALA A 220 -9.29 -3.23 0.87
CA ALA A 220 -8.83 -4.54 0.43
C ALA A 220 -7.38 -4.78 0.87
N GLY A 221 -6.50 -3.80 0.70
CA GLY A 221 -5.10 -3.90 1.13
C GLY A 221 -4.96 -4.28 2.61
N ARG A 222 -5.74 -3.63 3.48
CA ARG A 222 -5.73 -3.95 4.92
C ARG A 222 -6.30 -5.33 5.23
N GLU A 223 -7.44 -5.69 4.64
CA GLU A 223 -8.07 -7.00 4.89
C GLU A 223 -7.17 -8.16 4.45
N ILE A 224 -6.58 -8.02 3.25
CA ILE A 224 -5.64 -9.00 2.69
C ILE A 224 -4.40 -9.16 3.58
N TYR A 225 -3.87 -8.07 4.13
CA TYR A 225 -2.75 -8.14 5.06
C TYR A 225 -3.02 -9.11 6.22
N PHE A 226 -4.17 -8.97 6.90
CA PHE A 226 -4.46 -9.79 8.08
C PHE A 226 -4.65 -11.26 7.72
N ILE A 227 -5.31 -11.56 6.60
CA ILE A 227 -5.44 -12.95 6.10
C ILE A 227 -4.07 -13.55 5.86
N LEU A 228 -3.18 -12.81 5.19
CA LEU A 228 -1.86 -13.31 4.88
C LEU A 228 -0.96 -13.42 6.12
N ALA A 229 -1.07 -12.48 7.06
CA ALA A 229 -0.31 -12.48 8.31
C ALA A 229 -0.67 -13.71 9.14
N GLU A 230 -1.97 -14.00 9.26
CA GLU A 230 -2.48 -15.20 9.91
C GLU A 230 -2.00 -16.47 9.19
N ALA A 231 -2.10 -16.53 7.86
CA ALA A 231 -1.62 -17.68 7.09
C ALA A 231 -0.13 -17.96 7.30
N ILE A 232 0.71 -16.92 7.31
CA ILE A 232 2.15 -17.03 7.59
C ILE A 232 2.39 -17.55 9.01
N GLN A 233 1.66 -17.02 10.00
CA GLN A 233 1.79 -17.43 11.39
C GLN A 233 1.39 -18.90 11.61
N VAL A 234 0.27 -19.33 11.03
CA VAL A 234 -0.29 -20.69 11.18
C VAL A 234 0.55 -21.73 10.46
N THR A 235 0.97 -21.44 9.22
CA THR A 235 1.71 -22.42 8.40
C THR A 235 3.15 -22.62 8.86
N GLY A 236 3.66 -21.78 9.76
CA GLY A 236 5.03 -21.83 10.23
C GLY A 236 6.04 -21.74 9.09
N VAL A 237 5.65 -21.16 7.95
CA VAL A 237 6.51 -20.99 6.77
C VAL A 237 7.56 -19.93 7.09
N GLN A 238 8.55 -20.33 7.89
CA GLN A 238 9.89 -19.74 7.95
C GLN A 238 10.80 -20.44 6.93
N ARG A 239 10.31 -20.72 5.72
CA ARG A 239 11.15 -21.35 4.68
C ARG A 239 12.11 -20.32 4.10
N GLN A 240 13.32 -20.21 4.65
CA GLN A 240 14.59 -19.67 4.12
C GLN A 240 14.64 -18.34 3.32
N THR A 241 13.56 -17.83 2.78
CA THR A 241 13.36 -16.40 2.52
C THR A 241 12.85 -15.81 3.81
N VAL A 242 13.78 -15.30 4.63
CA VAL A 242 13.50 -14.57 5.86
C VAL A 242 12.38 -13.59 5.55
N ILE A 243 11.17 -13.86 6.06
CA ILE A 243 10.12 -12.86 6.15
C ILE A 243 10.67 -11.85 7.16
N PRO A 244 11.06 -10.64 6.73
CA PRO A 244 11.66 -9.70 7.67
C PRO A 244 10.61 -9.34 8.74
N ASP A 245 10.95 -9.23 10.02
CA ASP A 245 10.02 -8.64 11.02
C ASP A 245 9.76 -7.14 10.73
N ASP A 246 10.45 -6.60 9.73
CA ASP A 246 10.72 -5.23 9.39
C ASP A 246 10.47 -4.94 7.90
N TRP A 247 9.32 -5.41 7.37
CA TRP A 247 8.93 -5.13 5.98
C TRP A 247 9.07 -3.64 5.67
N TYR A 248 9.68 -3.46 4.53
CA TYR A 248 10.79 -2.58 4.24
C TYR A 248 10.43 -1.09 4.20
N SER A 249 11.43 -0.24 4.25
CA SER A 249 11.35 1.20 4.02
C SER A 249 11.85 1.54 2.63
N TYR A 250 11.30 2.57 2.00
CA TYR A 250 11.84 3.10 0.73
C TYR A 250 12.91 4.15 1.03
N ASN A 251 14.12 3.92 0.53
CA ASN A 251 15.20 4.90 0.61
C ASN A 251 15.48 5.45 -0.79
N TYR A 252 15.23 6.74 -0.98
CA TYR A 252 15.39 7.33 -2.31
C TYR A 252 16.86 7.57 -2.65
N SER A 253 17.70 7.91 -1.67
CA SER A 253 19.14 8.10 -1.90
C SER A 253 19.80 6.83 -2.45
N ALA A 254 19.30 5.65 -2.07
CA ALA A 254 19.70 4.36 -2.61
C ALA A 254 18.92 3.94 -3.88
N GLY A 255 17.82 4.62 -4.20
CA GLY A 255 16.90 4.28 -5.28
C GLY A 255 16.26 2.88 -5.12
N MET A 256 16.20 2.36 -3.89
CA MET A 256 15.82 0.98 -3.61
C MET A 256 15.02 0.85 -2.31
N THR A 257 14.25 -0.22 -2.27
CA THR A 257 13.60 -0.72 -1.07
C THR A 257 14.65 -1.30 -0.11
N THR A 258 14.57 -0.93 1.16
CA THR A 258 15.53 -1.30 2.21
C THR A 258 14.82 -1.96 3.38
N ARG A 259 15.33 -3.08 3.86
CA ARG A 259 14.94 -3.70 5.12
C ARG A 259 15.39 -2.84 6.30
N LEU A 260 14.51 -2.65 7.30
CA LEU A 260 14.76 -1.77 8.45
C LEU A 260 15.19 -2.58 9.69
N GLU A 261 16.49 -2.72 9.89
CA GLU A 261 17.02 -3.50 11.00
C GLU A 261 16.99 -2.69 12.32
N ARG A 262 16.37 -3.26 13.35
CA ARG A 262 16.38 -2.72 14.72
C ARG A 262 17.60 -3.25 15.47
N ASN A 263 18.53 -2.36 15.81
CA ASN A 263 19.67 -2.68 16.66
C ASN A 263 19.47 -2.08 18.06
N LEU A 264 19.54 -2.93 19.08
CA LEU A 264 19.56 -2.53 20.48
C LEU A 264 21.02 -2.42 20.92
N ASP A 265 21.55 -1.20 20.99
CA ASP A 265 22.90 -0.96 21.48
C ASP A 265 22.85 -0.16 22.79
N GLY A 266 23.09 -0.85 23.90
CA GLY A 266 23.46 -0.24 25.19
C GLY A 266 22.50 0.75 25.88
N MET A 267 21.23 0.85 25.44
CA MET A 267 20.11 1.73 25.92
C MET A 267 19.55 2.68 24.84
N HIS A 268 20.11 2.69 23.64
CA HIS A 268 19.57 3.46 22.52
C HIS A 268 19.04 2.55 21.41
N GLU A 269 17.85 2.87 20.90
CA GLU A 269 17.35 2.25 19.68
C GLU A 269 18.04 2.87 18.48
N LYS A 270 18.71 2.03 17.68
CA LYS A 270 19.32 2.44 16.42
C LYS A 270 18.71 1.64 15.28
N TRP A 271 18.29 2.34 14.24
CA TRP A 271 17.72 1.74 13.04
C TRP A 271 18.76 1.78 11.92
N SER A 272 18.96 0.66 11.21
CA SER A 272 19.81 0.56 10.02
C SER A 272 19.03 0.06 8.81
N PHE A 273 19.52 0.39 7.61
CA PHE A 273 18.86 0.04 6.36
C PHE A 273 19.71 -0.95 5.57
N THR A 274 19.14 -2.10 5.20
CA THR A 274 19.77 -3.09 4.32
C THR A 274 19.05 -3.10 2.97
N VAL A 275 19.75 -2.82 1.88
CA VAL A 275 19.15 -2.82 0.53
C VAL A 275 18.64 -4.23 0.17
N CYS A 276 17.36 -4.30 -0.24
CA CYS A 276 16.70 -5.54 -0.64
C CYS A 276 16.38 -5.50 -2.13
N ARG A 277 16.88 -6.48 -2.90
CA ARG A 277 16.50 -6.66 -4.31
C ARG A 277 16.06 -8.08 -4.56
N TRP A 278 15.00 -8.27 -5.35
CA TRP A 278 14.61 -9.61 -5.78
C TRP A 278 15.19 -9.91 -7.16
N TYR A 279 15.89 -11.04 -7.24
CA TYR A 279 16.39 -11.58 -8.51
C TYR A 279 16.10 -13.07 -8.56
N LYS A 280 15.27 -13.47 -9.53
CA LYS A 280 14.99 -14.88 -9.86
C LYS A 280 14.60 -15.78 -8.67
N GLY A 281 13.64 -15.39 -7.84
CA GLY A 281 13.18 -16.26 -6.75
C GLY A 281 13.69 -15.88 -5.36
N ASN A 282 14.73 -15.06 -5.26
CA ASN A 282 15.46 -14.84 -4.01
C ASN A 282 15.56 -13.35 -3.66
N ILE A 283 15.46 -13.04 -2.35
CA ILE A 283 15.89 -11.75 -1.79
C ILE A 283 17.41 -11.78 -1.74
N ILE A 284 18.04 -10.85 -2.46
CA ILE A 284 19.47 -10.60 -2.37
C ILE A 284 19.65 -9.42 -1.42
N THR A 285 20.20 -9.69 -0.24
CA THR A 285 20.78 -8.67 0.64
C THR A 285 22.27 -8.56 0.32
N ASN A 286 22.81 -7.33 0.33
CA ASN A 286 24.19 -6.97 -0.01
C ASN A 286 24.48 -6.78 -1.51
N PHE A 287 24.26 -5.56 -1.98
CA PHE A 287 25.08 -4.97 -3.05
C PHE A 287 25.73 -3.72 -2.46
N TRP A 288 27.05 -3.79 -2.23
CA TRP A 288 27.93 -2.63 -2.33
C TRP A 288 28.69 -2.79 -3.65
N PRO A 289 28.85 -1.75 -4.49
CA PRO A 289 30.02 -1.68 -5.35
C PRO A 289 31.29 -1.57 -4.50
#